data_AF-A0A853J9I2-F1
#
_entry.id   AF-A0A853J9I2-F1
#
_cell.length_a   1.000
_cell.length_b   1.000
_cell.length_c   1.000
_cell.angle_alpha   90.00
_cell.angle_beta   90.00
_cell.angle_gamma   90.00
#
_symmetry.space_group_name_H-M   'P 1'
#
loop_
_entity.id
_entity.type
_entity.pdbx_description
1 polymer ?
#
loop_
_entity_poly.entity_id
_entity_poly.type
_entity_poly.pdbx_seq_one_letter_code
_entity_poly.pdbx_strand_id
1 'polypeptide(L)'
;MRRLVFGFLWFAAFAFVALAGSGIVVSFNAECPDSETFSAGYDCGKAVAEQFAARYRPLILVVALVLAVVGTVTGRLPGTRKR
;
A
#
# COMPACT_ATOMS: atom_id res chain seq x y z
N MET A 1 -9.06 -19.75 -14.44
CA MET A 1 -8.97 -19.44 -12.99
C MET A 1 -7.53 -19.17 -12.51
N ARG A 2 -6.51 -19.98 -12.83
CA ARG A 2 -5.12 -19.76 -12.36
C ARG A 2 -4.58 -18.34 -12.61
N ARG A 3 -4.84 -17.75 -13.77
CA ARG A 3 -4.40 -16.37 -14.08
C ARG A 3 -5.04 -15.30 -13.17
N LEU A 4 -6.29 -15.49 -12.77
CA LEU A 4 -6.98 -14.56 -11.85
C LEU A 4 -6.39 -14.65 -10.45
N VAL A 5 -6.06 -15.87 -9.99
CA VAL A 5 -5.40 -16.08 -8.68
C VAL A 5 -4.03 -15.41 -8.66
N PHE A 6 -3.21 -15.61 -9.70
CA PHE A 6 -1.91 -14.94 -9.79
C PHE A 6 -2.04 -13.42 -9.92
N GLY A 7 -3.02 -12.92 -10.69
CA GLY A 7 -3.28 -11.48 -10.79
C GLY A 7 -3.66 -10.85 -9.45
N PHE A 8 -4.52 -11.53 -8.68
CA PHE A 8 -4.90 -11.09 -7.34
C PHE A 8 -3.73 -11.12 -6.35
N LEU A 9 -2.87 -12.14 -6.42
CA LEU A 9 -1.65 -12.20 -5.62
C LEU A 9 -0.71 -11.02 -5.93
N TRP A 10 -0.55 -10.67 -7.20
CA TRP A 10 0.24 -9.50 -7.59
C TRP A 10 -0.39 -8.18 -7.16
N PHE A 11 -1.72 -8.07 -7.22
CA PHE A 11 -2.43 -6.93 -6.61
C PHE A 11 -2.11 -6.79 -5.13
N ALA A 12 -2.23 -7.88 -4.36
CA ALA A 12 -1.92 -7.87 -2.93
C ALA A 12 -0.45 -7.49 -2.67
N ALA A 13 0.48 -8.01 -3.48
CA ALA A 13 1.90 -7.66 -3.38
C ALA A 13 2.16 -6.18 -3.67
N PHE A 14 1.61 -5.62 -4.75
CA PHE A 14 1.77 -4.20 -5.08
C PHE A 14 1.13 -3.30 -4.03
N ALA A 15 -0.07 -3.64 -3.59
CA ALA A 15 -0.77 -2.89 -2.54
C ALA A 15 0.04 -2.90 -1.24
N PHE A 16 0.56 -4.05 -0.82
CA PHE A 16 1.37 -4.17 0.39
C PHE A 16 2.65 -3.36 0.31
N VAL A 17 3.42 -3.50 -0.78
CA VAL A 17 4.68 -2.75 -0.96
C VAL A 17 4.42 -1.25 -1.01
N ALA A 18 3.39 -0.81 -1.74
CA ALA A 18 3.06 0.60 -1.85
C ALA A 18 2.58 1.18 -0.51
N LEU A 19 1.69 0.50 0.22
CA LEU A 19 1.20 0.95 1.52
C LEU A 19 2.30 0.96 2.57
N ALA A 20 3.13 -0.09 2.64
CA ALA A 20 4.24 -0.15 3.58
C ALA A 20 5.29 0.92 3.28
N GLY A 21 5.71 1.05 2.02
CA GLY A 21 6.71 2.04 1.60
C GLY A 21 6.24 3.48 1.84
N SER A 22 5.00 3.80 1.46
CA SER A 22 4.44 5.13 1.70
C SER A 22 4.18 5.41 3.18
N GLY A 23 3.75 4.42 3.96
CA GLY A 23 3.58 4.55 5.40
C GLY A 23 4.90 4.87 6.10
N ILE A 24 5.99 4.19 5.75
CA ILE A 24 7.33 4.48 6.27
C ILE A 24 7.74 5.92 5.97
N VAL A 25 7.59 6.36 4.71
CA VAL A 25 7.93 7.73 4.30
C VAL A 25 7.13 8.75 5.10
N VAL A 26 5.83 8.53 5.29
CA VAL A 26 4.98 9.45 6.04
C VAL A 26 5.36 9.49 7.52
N SER A 27 5.68 8.36 8.14
CA SER A 27 6.15 8.32 9.52
C SER A 27 7.44 9.11 9.73
N PHE A 28 8.36 9.13 8.75
CA PHE A 28 9.60 9.92 8.84
C PHE A 28 9.38 11.43 8.62
N ASN A 29 8.29 11.83 7.95
CA ASN A 29 7.97 13.23 7.69
C ASN A 29 6.89 13.77 8.64
N ALA A 30 6.43 12.95 9.58
CA ALA A 30 5.43 13.36 10.55
C ALA A 30 6.09 14.20 11.65
N GLU A 31 5.74 15.48 11.71
CA GLU A 31 6.15 16.37 12.79
C GLU A 31 5.23 16.12 14.00
N CYS A 32 5.61 15.15 14.84
CA CYS A 32 5.02 15.00 16.16
C CYS A 32 5.76 15.91 17.15
N PRO A 33 5.05 16.64 18.02
CA PRO A 33 5.70 17.42 19.08
C PRO A 33 6.49 16.49 20.00
N ASP A 34 7.68 16.94 20.43
CA ASP A 34 8.50 16.21 21.39
C ASP A 34 7.71 15.98 22.68
N SER A 35 7.19 14.76 22.84
CA SER A 35 6.42 14.37 24.01
C SER A 35 7.25 13.43 24.87
N GLU A 36 7.44 13.76 26.14
CA GLU A 36 8.19 12.91 27.09
C GLU A 36 7.46 11.59 27.42
N THR A 37 6.20 11.46 27.01
CA THR A 37 5.36 10.29 27.30
C THR A 37 5.07 9.47 26.05
N PHE A 38 5.20 8.14 26.16
CA PHE A 38 4.88 7.20 25.08
C PHE A 38 3.44 7.34 24.54
N SER A 39 2.47 7.64 25.40
CA SER A 39 1.05 7.79 25.02
C SER A 39 0.83 8.91 24.01
N ALA A 40 1.46 10.07 24.22
CA ALA A 40 1.34 11.21 23.31
C ALA A 40 1.98 10.92 21.94
N GLY A 41 3.14 10.24 21.91
CA GLY A 41 3.75 9.76 20.67
C GLY A 41 2.88 8.75 19.92
N TYR A 42 2.25 7.82 20.65
CA TYR A 42 1.32 6.85 20.07
C TYR A 42 0.07 7.50 19.47
N ASP A 43 -0.55 8.45 20.19
CA ASP A 43 -1.74 9.17 19.72
C ASP A 43 -1.43 10.02 18.48
N CYS A 44 -0.27 10.68 18.45
CA CYS A 44 0.19 11.42 17.27
C CYS A 44 0.37 10.48 16.07
N GLY A 45 1.12 9.38 16.25
CA GLY A 45 1.36 8.40 15.19
C GLY A 45 0.06 7.78 14.66
N LYS A 46 -0.90 7.50 15.55
CA LYS A 46 -2.22 7.02 15.18
C LYS A 46 -2.99 8.03 14.34
N ALA A 47 -3.04 9.31 14.75
CA ALA A 47 -3.72 10.36 14.00
C ALA A 47 -3.12 10.54 12.60
N VAL A 48 -1.79 10.52 12.48
CA VAL A 48 -1.07 10.61 11.19
C VAL A 48 -1.43 9.40 10.31
N ALA A 49 -1.42 8.19 10.87
CA ALA A 49 -1.77 6.97 10.15
C ALA A 49 -3.22 6.99 9.65
N GLU A 50 -4.16 7.48 10.47
CA GLU A 50 -5.58 7.60 10.09
C GLU A 50 -5.78 8.61 8.94
N GLN A 51 -5.15 9.78 9.02
CA GLN A 51 -5.20 10.77 7.94
C GLN A 51 -4.57 10.25 6.65
N PHE A 52 -3.41 9.59 6.76
CA PHE A 52 -2.75 8.95 5.63
C PHE A 52 -3.65 7.89 4.99
N ALA A 53 -4.24 7.01 5.80
CA ALA A 53 -5.11 5.95 5.34
C ALA A 53 -6.38 6.52 4.66
N ALA A 54 -6.97 7.57 5.21
CA ALA A 54 -8.14 8.21 4.62
C ALA A 54 -7.83 8.81 3.24
N ARG A 55 -6.67 9.45 3.09
CA ARG A 55 -6.32 10.19 1.86
C ARG A 55 -5.66 9.33 0.79
N TYR A 56 -4.69 8.49 1.15
CA TYR A 56 -3.81 7.82 0.19
C TYR A 56 -4.15 6.35 -0.03
N ARG A 57 -4.71 5.65 0.97
CA ARG A 57 -5.09 4.23 0.83
C ARG A 57 -5.97 3.96 -0.40
N PRO A 58 -7.08 4.68 -0.66
CA PRO A 58 -7.90 4.38 -1.83
C PRO A 58 -7.13 4.58 -3.14
N LEU A 59 -6.32 5.64 -3.22
CA LEU A 59 -5.54 5.95 -4.41
C LEU A 59 -4.45 4.89 -4.68
N ILE A 60 -3.74 4.47 -3.63
CA ILE A 60 -2.73 3.39 -3.71
C ILE A 60 -3.37 2.08 -4.15
N LEU A 61 -4.53 1.73 -3.59
CA LEU A 61 -5.24 0.50 -3.97
C LEU A 61 -5.71 0.54 -5.43
N VAL A 62 -6.21 1.69 -5.92
CA VAL A 62 -6.60 1.84 -7.32
C VAL A 62 -5.39 1.68 -8.25
N VAL A 63 -4.26 2.33 -7.94
CA VAL A 63 -3.04 2.20 -8.74
C VAL A 63 -2.52 0.76 -8.74
N ALA A 64 -2.47 0.11 -7.57
CA ALA A 64 -2.07 -1.29 -7.44
C ALA A 64 -2.99 -2.22 -8.24
N LEU A 65 -4.30 -1.97 -8.23
CA LEU A 65 -5.28 -2.72 -9.00
C LEU A 65 -5.05 -2.56 -10.51
N VAL A 66 -4.87 -1.33 -10.99
CA VAL A 66 -4.59 -1.04 -12.40
C VAL A 66 -3.32 -1.76 -12.85
N LEU A 67 -2.23 -1.66 -12.07
CA LEU A 67 -0.97 -2.34 -12.38
C LEU A 67 -1.15 -3.87 -12.43
N ALA A 68 -1.87 -4.44 -11.47
CA ALA A 68 -2.13 -5.87 -11.45
C ALA A 68 -2.99 -6.33 -12.64
N VAL A 69 -4.05 -5.59 -12.99
CA VAL A 69 -4.92 -5.89 -14.13
C VAL A 69 -4.13 -5.79 -15.44
N VAL A 70 -3.43 -4.68 -15.67
CA VAL A 70 -2.61 -4.49 -16.88
C VAL A 70 -1.53 -5.57 -16.98
N GLY A 71 -0.82 -5.85 -15.88
CA GLY A 71 0.22 -6.88 -15.85
C GLY A 71 -0.33 -8.29 -16.09
N THR A 72 -1.55 -8.57 -15.63
CA THR A 72 -2.23 -9.86 -15.84
C THR A 72 -2.74 -10.00 -17.27
N VAL A 73 -3.33 -8.95 -17.85
CA VAL A 73 -3.85 -8.94 -19.22
C VAL A 73 -2.72 -9.04 -20.24
N THR A 74 -1.63 -8.29 -20.03
CA THR A 74 -0.43 -8.35 -20.88
C THR A 74 0.38 -9.63 -20.68
N GLY A 75 0.12 -10.39 -19.62
CA GLY A 75 0.87 -11.60 -19.28
C GLY A 75 2.31 -11.33 -18.83
N ARG A 76 2.64 -10.07 -18.51
CA ARG A 76 4.00 -9.67 -18.11
C ARG A 76 4.35 -10.16 -16.70
N LEU A 77 3.34 -10.33 -15.85
CA LEU A 77 3.51 -10.83 -14.49
C LEU A 77 3.76 -12.35 -14.46
N PRO A 78 4.73 -12.83 -13.66
CA PRO A 78 4.95 -14.25 -13.43
C PRO A 78 3.64 -14.97 -13.04
N GLY A 79 3.39 -16.13 -13.66
CA GLY A 79 2.15 -16.91 -13.45
C GLY A 79 0.94 -16.45 -14.29
N THR A 80 1.03 -15.32 -15.00
CA THR A 80 -0.06 -14.81 -15.87
C THR A 80 0.20 -14.97 -17.37
N ARG A 81 1.41 -15.39 -17.76
CA ARG A 81 1.81 -15.61 -19.16
C ARG A 81 0.83 -16.52 -19.90
N LYS A 82 0.57 -16.18 -21.17
CA LYS A 82 -0.09 -17.08 -22.09
C LYS A 82 0.92 -18.17 -22.46
N ARG A 83 0.57 -19.43 -22.16
CA ARG A 83 1.20 -20.59 -22.80
C ARG A 83 0.75 -20.60 -24.26
#